data_AF-A0A090WKT5-F1
#
_entry.id   AF-A0A090WKT5-F1
#
_cell.length_a   1.000
_cell.length_b   1.000
_cell.length_c   1.000
_cell.angle_alpha   90.00
_cell.angle_beta   90.00
_cell.angle_gamma   90.00
#
_symmetry.space_group_name_H-M   'P 1'
#
loop_
_entity.id
_entity.type
_entity.pdbx_description
1 polymer ?
#
loop_
_entity_poly.entity_id
_entity_poly.type
_entity_poly.pdbx_seq_one_letter_code
_entity_poly.pdbx_strand_id
1 'polypeptide(L)' 'MELPCIVTDINGCNEIVDHEKTGLIIPVKDTEALLRAMETVLELGDASITMGEIM' A
#
# COMPACT_ATOMS: atom_id res chain seq x y z
N MET A 1 14.08 1.62 -6.75
CA MET A 1 13.59 0.61 -5.78
C MET A 1 12.08 0.71 -5.83
N GLU A 2 11.42 -0.24 -6.48
CA GLU A 2 9.95 -0.29 -6.64
C GLU A 2 9.41 -1.26 -5.60
N LEU A 3 9.23 -0.77 -4.37
CA LEU A 3 8.66 -1.54 -3.28
C LEU A 3 7.20 -1.11 -3.07
N PRO A 4 6.31 -2.05 -2.74
CA PRO A 4 4.93 -1.72 -2.37
C PRO A 4 4.93 -0.78 -1.17
N CYS A 5 4.08 0.26 -1.22
CA CYS A 5 3.91 1.20 -0.12
C CYS A 5 2.56 1.00 0.59
N ILE A 6 2.56 1.09 1.91
CA ILE A 6 1.36 1.13 2.75
C ILE A 6 1.34 2.51 3.41
N VAL A 7 0.31 3.29 3.14
CA VAL A 7 0.14 4.65 3.68
C VAL A 7 -1.18 4.78 4.43
N THR A 8 -1.25 5.75 5.33
CA THR A 8 -2.51 6.05 6.03
C THR A 8 -3.39 6.99 5.21
N ASP A 9 -4.70 6.87 5.39
CA ASP A 9 -5.76 7.74 4.86
C ASP A 9 -5.69 9.12 5.50
N ILE A 10 -4.72 9.91 5.04
CA ILE A 10 -4.51 11.30 5.44
C ILE A 10 -4.25 12.14 4.19
N ASN A 11 -4.59 13.42 4.29
CA ASN A 11 -4.25 14.41 3.27
C ASN A 11 -2.73 14.39 3.00
N GLY A 12 -2.33 14.55 1.73
CA GLY A 12 -0.96 14.33 1.26
C GLY A 12 -0.68 12.89 0.80
N CYS A 13 -0.95 11.86 1.61
CA CYS A 13 -0.75 10.46 1.21
C CYS A 13 -1.71 10.05 0.09
N ASN A 14 -2.99 10.39 0.24
CA ASN A 14 -4.03 10.08 -0.74
C ASN A 14 -3.91 10.85 -2.06
N GLU A 15 -3.08 11.90 -2.10
CA GLU A 15 -2.85 12.70 -3.31
C GLU A 15 -1.76 12.11 -4.21
N ILE A 16 -0.90 11.27 -3.63
CA ILE A 16 0.27 10.69 -4.31
C ILE A 16 0.09 9.18 -4.54
N VAL A 17 -0.61 8.49 -3.65
CA VAL A 17 -0.86 7.04 -3.74
C VAL A 17 -2.26 6.78 -4.28
N ASP A 18 -2.36 5.99 -5.35
CA ASP A 18 -3.62 5.46 -5.87
C ASP A 18 -3.83 4.05 -5.28
N HIS A 19 -4.93 3.89 -4.53
CA HIS A 19 -5.23 2.67 -3.77
C HIS A 19 -5.28 1.44 -4.70
N GLU A 20 -4.61 0.36 -4.29
CA GLU A 20 -4.49 -0.92 -5.03
C GLU A 20 -3.76 -0.83 -6.38
N LYS A 21 -3.34 0.36 -6.81
CA LYS A 21 -2.54 0.53 -8.03
C LYS A 21 -1.09 0.81 -7.73
N THR A 22 -0.83 1.78 -6.86
CA THR A 22 0.53 2.24 -6.53
C THR A 22 0.91 1.94 -5.09
N GLY A 23 -0.06 1.52 -4.28
CA GLY A 23 0.09 1.19 -2.87
C GLY A 23 -1.24 0.95 -2.18
N LEU A 24 -1.18 0.59 -0.90
CA LEU A 24 -2.36 0.39 -0.06
C LEU A 24 -2.57 1.60 0.84
N ILE A 25 -3.83 1.97 1.03
CA ILE A 25 -4.25 3.09 1.89
C ILE A 25 -5.06 2.48 3.02
N ILE A 26 -4.71 2.77 4.27
CA ILE A 26 -5.36 2.23 5.47
C ILE A 26 -5.85 3.35 6.39
N PRO A 27 -6.89 3.12 7.22
CA PRO A 27 -7.34 4.12 8.20
C PRO A 27 -6.24 4.51 9.19
N VAL A 28 -6.28 5.75 9.68
CA VAL A 28 -5.37 6.21 10.73
C VAL A 28 -5.62 5.46 12.04
N LYS A 29 -4.52 5.08 12.73
CA LYS A 29 -4.54 4.41 14.05
C LYS A 29 -5.26 3.06 14.05
N ASP A 30 -5.42 2.43 12.89
CA ASP A 30 -5.98 1.09 12.79
C ASP A 30 -4.87 0.05 12.58
N THR A 31 -4.47 -0.57 13.68
CA THR A 31 -3.43 -1.60 13.69
C THR A 31 -3.88 -2.88 12.97
N GLU A 32 -5.17 -3.19 12.99
CA GLU A 32 -5.70 -4.39 12.33
C GLU A 32 -5.70 -4.20 10.81
N ALA A 33 -6.08 -3.01 10.33
CA ALA A 33 -5.96 -2.65 8.92
C ALA A 33 -4.48 -2.66 8.46
N LEU A 34 -3.56 -2.17 9.28
CA LEU A 34 -2.13 -2.23 8.98
C LEU A 34 -1.63 -3.67 8.85
N LEU A 35 -2.02 -4.55 9.79
CA LEU A 35 -1.65 -5.96 9.76
C LEU A 35 -2.16 -6.64 8.47
N ARG A 36 -3.44 -6.45 8.14
CA ARG A 36 -4.03 -7.02 6.91
C ARG A 36 -3.34 -6.50 5.65
N ALA A 37 -2.98 -5.23 5.61
CA ALA A 37 -2.24 -4.65 4.49
C ALA A 37 -0.84 -5.26 4.37
N MET A 38 -0.14 -5.48 5.50
CA MET A 38 1.15 -6.17 5.51
C MET A 38 1.01 -7.62 5.04
N GLU A 39 0.00 -8.36 5.51
CA GLU A 39 -0.29 -9.72 5.08
C GLU A 39 -0.56 -9.77 3.56
N THR A 40 -1.39 -8.86 3.05
CA THR A 40 -1.68 -8.73 1.61
C THR A 40 -0.38 -8.54 0.80
N VAL A 41 0.51 -7.65 1.26
CA VAL A 41 1.80 -7.40 0.60
C VAL A 41 2.71 -8.63 0.64
N LEU A 42 2.72 -9.36 1.75
CA LEU A 42 3.54 -10.58 1.90
C LEU A 42 3.00 -11.76 1.06
N GLU A 43 1.68 -11.91 0.98
CA GLU A 43 1.03 -12.95 0.17
C GLU A 43 1.23 -12.73 -1.33
N LEU A 44 1.28 -11.47 -1.77
CA LEU A 44 1.51 -11.11 -3.18
C LEU A 44 2.94 -11.43 -3.66
N GLY A 45 3.92 -11.61 -2.76
CA GLY A 45 5.30 -11.95 -3.14
C GLY A 45 5.89 -10.98 -4.16
N ASP A 46 6.58 -11.49 -5.19
CA ASP A 46 7.16 -10.68 -6.29
C ASP A 46 6.10 -9.86 -7.06
N ALA A 47 4.80 -10.19 -6.99
CA ALA A 47 3.73 -9.41 -7.60
C ALA A 47 3.39 -8.13 -6.79
N SER A 48 3.93 -7.96 -5.59
CA SER A 48 3.89 -6.67 -4.90
C SER A 48 4.81 -5.62 -5.56
N ILE A 49 5.76 -6.06 -6.40
CA ILE A 49 6.61 -5.19 -7.22
C ILE A 49 5.79 -4.55 -8.34
N THR A 50 4.79 -5.24 -8.91
CA THR A 50 3.91 -4.69 -9.96
C THR A 50 3.00 -3.55 -9.48
N MET A 51 2.76 -3.40 -8.17
CA MET A 51 2.14 -2.17 -7.64
C MET A 51 3.10 -0.97 -7.71
N GLY A 52 4.42 -1.21 -7.68
CA GLY A 52 5.43 -0.15 -7.85
C GLY A 52 5.68 0.24 -9.30
N GLU A 53 5.30 -0.60 -10.27
CA GLU A 53 5.45 -0.35 -11.70
C GLU A 53 4.30 0.52 -12.23
N ILE A 54 4.44 1.85 -12.11
CA ILE A 54 3.74 2.76 -13.03
C ILE A 54 4.62 2.91 -14.27
N MET A 55 4.60 1.93 -15.17
CA MET A 55 4.81 2.13 -16.62
C MET A 55 4.30 0.95 -17.44
#